data_AF-A0A945QQ29-F1
#
_entry.id   AF-A0A945QQ29-F1
#
_cell.length_a   1.000
_cell.length_b   1.000
_cell.length_c   1.000
_cell.angle_alpha   90.00
_cell.angle_beta   90.00
_cell.angle_gamma   90.00
#
_symmetry.space_group_name_H-M   'P 1'
#
loop_
_entity.id
_entity.type
_entity.pdbx_description
1 polymer ?
#
loop_
_entity_poly.entity_id
_entity_poly.type
_entity_poly.pdbx_seq_one_letter_code
_entity_poly.pdbx_strand_id
1 'polypeptide(L)'
;MQTFTLWQLPSQTGIQMNSYILRTAHGEVIAIDGGFTEDAGYLKGFLAALGNHVTAWFITHQHIDHIDALTEILQSPGDLQIDQIYASLNPAEWVEAHEPNAVENTIRFSEAMATAGREVTELELGQELSFNGLHFEVLGIKNEEITVNAINNSSVVMRLRDETRSVLFAADLGAEAGRKFLAGPYANRLKSDYVQMAHHGQNGAERAFYEAVAARYCIWPTPLWLWDNDNGGGKGSGPWKTLEVRAWMEELRIERHYCLFDGLQEID
;
A
#
# COMPACT_ATOMS: atom_id res chain seq x y z
N MET A 1 13.68 -16.91 14.33
CA MET A 1 13.29 -15.76 15.18
C MET A 1 12.65 -14.75 14.25
N GLN A 2 11.52 -14.16 14.63
CA GLN A 2 10.88 -13.11 13.84
C GLN A 2 11.83 -11.90 13.78
N THR A 3 12.16 -11.41 12.58
CA THR A 3 13.14 -10.30 12.43
C THR A 3 12.46 -8.95 12.22
N PHE A 4 11.14 -8.91 12.03
CA PHE A 4 10.34 -7.69 12.02
C PHE A 4 8.88 -7.96 12.45
N THR A 5 8.24 -6.95 13.02
CA THR A 5 6.79 -6.91 13.19
C THR A 5 6.18 -6.02 12.09
N LEU A 6 5.02 -6.40 11.57
CA LEU A 6 4.26 -5.64 10.59
C LEU A 6 2.85 -5.43 11.12
N TRP A 7 2.38 -4.18 11.11
CA TRP A 7 1.02 -3.82 11.46
C TRP A 7 0.29 -3.25 10.25
N GLN A 8 -0.97 -3.65 10.09
CA GLN A 8 -1.95 -2.92 9.29
C GLN A 8 -2.77 -2.04 10.23
N LEU A 9 -2.74 -0.73 10.02
CA LEU A 9 -3.48 0.19 10.86
C LEU A 9 -4.98 0.18 10.51
N PRO A 10 -5.87 0.35 11.50
CA PRO A 10 -7.31 0.43 11.27
C PRO A 10 -7.71 1.78 10.68
N SER A 11 -8.71 1.79 9.80
CA SER A 11 -9.30 3.05 9.30
C SER A 11 -10.03 3.76 10.43
N GLN A 12 -9.84 5.08 10.53
CA GLN A 12 -10.55 5.94 11.48
C GLN A 12 -11.91 6.44 10.94
N THR A 13 -12.19 6.19 9.65
CA THR A 13 -13.42 6.61 8.96
C THR A 13 -14.32 5.45 8.55
N GLY A 14 -13.81 4.20 8.62
CA GLY A 14 -14.52 3.02 8.12
C GLY A 14 -14.51 2.89 6.59
N ILE A 15 -13.63 3.63 5.92
CA ILE A 15 -13.40 3.59 4.47
C ILE A 15 -12.10 2.81 4.20
N GLN A 16 -11.96 2.27 3.00
CA GLN A 16 -10.76 1.56 2.57
C GLN A 16 -9.54 2.49 2.53
N MET A 17 -8.41 2.01 3.02
CA MET A 17 -7.15 2.75 3.02
C MET A 17 -5.96 1.80 3.12
N ASN A 18 -4.78 2.30 2.78
CA ASN A 18 -3.51 1.62 3.02
C ASN A 18 -2.64 2.41 4.00
N SER A 19 -2.29 1.78 5.11
CA SER A 19 -1.41 2.34 6.13
C SER A 19 -0.77 1.21 6.92
N TYR A 20 0.53 1.00 6.71
CA TYR A 20 1.26 -0.10 7.32
C TYR A 20 2.51 0.41 8.01
N ILE A 21 2.78 -0.15 9.19
CA ILE A 21 3.98 0.15 9.95
C ILE A 21 4.77 -1.14 10.14
N LEU A 22 6.07 -1.08 9.90
CA LEU A 22 7.01 -2.16 10.19
C LEU A 22 7.97 -1.70 11.27
N ARG A 23 8.37 -2.62 12.13
CA ARG A 23 9.46 -2.42 13.07
C ARG A 23 10.44 -3.59 12.96
N THR A 24 11.68 -3.29 12.59
CA THR A 24 12.74 -4.31 12.53
C THR A 24 13.12 -4.76 13.95
N ALA A 25 13.78 -5.92 14.08
CA ALA A 25 14.25 -6.44 15.36
C ALA A 25 15.21 -5.48 16.09
N HIS A 26 15.86 -4.59 15.35
CA HIS A 26 16.76 -3.56 15.89
C HIS A 26 16.06 -2.21 16.14
N GLY A 27 14.76 -2.13 15.90
CA GLY A 27 13.91 -1.01 16.29
C GLY A 27 13.72 0.08 15.23
N GLU A 28 14.28 -0.07 14.02
CA GLU A 28 13.96 0.84 12.91
C GLU A 28 12.49 0.72 12.54
N VAL A 29 11.83 1.87 12.37
CA VAL A 29 10.43 1.96 11.96
C VAL A 29 10.36 2.36 10.50
N ILE A 30 9.55 1.63 9.74
CA ILE A 30 9.28 1.89 8.33
C ILE A 30 7.77 2.05 8.17
N ALA A 31 7.34 3.04 7.40
CA ALA A 31 5.95 3.24 7.03
C ALA A 31 5.76 2.93 5.54
N ILE A 32 4.59 2.37 5.19
CA ILE A 32 4.13 2.21 3.81
C ILE A 32 2.74 2.83 3.73
N ASP A 33 2.61 3.84 2.87
CA ASP A 33 1.45 4.74 2.77
C ASP A 33 1.09 5.35 4.13
N GLY A 34 -0.11 5.91 4.26
CA GLY A 34 -0.52 6.62 5.46
C GLY A 34 -2.01 6.59 5.75
N GLY A 35 -2.87 6.41 4.75
CA GLY A 35 -4.31 6.58 4.88
C GLY A 35 -4.78 7.97 4.49
N PHE A 36 -6.02 8.28 4.85
CA PHE A 36 -6.63 9.59 4.61
C PHE A 36 -6.14 10.65 5.61
N THR A 37 -6.50 11.91 5.36
CA THR A 37 -6.28 13.03 6.28
C THR A 37 -6.77 12.68 7.70
N GLU A 38 -7.95 12.06 7.82
CA GLU A 38 -8.58 11.69 9.09
C GLU A 38 -7.78 10.64 9.89
N ASP A 39 -6.93 9.85 9.22
CA ASP A 39 -6.11 8.81 9.85
C ASP A 39 -4.79 9.39 10.43
N ALA A 40 -4.40 10.61 10.05
CA ALA A 40 -3.15 11.25 10.44
C ALA A 40 -2.95 11.27 11.97
N GLY A 41 -4.00 11.58 12.73
CA GLY A 41 -3.92 11.62 14.20
C GLY A 41 -3.59 10.27 14.83
N TYR A 42 -4.24 9.20 14.36
CA TYR A 42 -3.98 7.84 14.82
C TYR A 42 -2.58 7.39 14.41
N LEU A 43 -2.19 7.61 13.15
CA LEU A 43 -0.88 7.27 12.62
C LEU A 43 0.25 7.96 13.40
N LYS A 44 0.14 9.29 13.66
CA LYS A 44 1.11 10.01 14.51
C LYS A 44 1.18 9.43 15.92
N GLY A 45 0.04 9.13 16.53
CA GLY A 45 0.00 8.53 17.86
C GLY A 45 0.70 7.16 17.91
N PHE A 46 0.49 6.34 16.87
CA PHE A 46 1.14 5.04 16.74
C PHE A 46 2.66 5.18 16.57
N LEU A 47 3.11 6.07 15.69
CA LEU A 47 4.54 6.36 15.48
C LEU A 47 5.20 6.95 16.74
N ALA A 48 4.48 7.77 17.50
CA ALA A 48 4.96 8.30 18.78
C ALA A 48 5.18 7.19 19.82
N ALA A 49 4.28 6.21 19.88
CA ALA A 49 4.46 5.03 20.74
C ALA A 49 5.67 4.17 20.33
N LEU A 50 6.11 4.28 19.07
CA LEU A 50 7.31 3.61 18.56
C LEU A 50 8.60 4.48 18.64
N GLY A 51 8.52 5.68 19.20
CA GLY A 51 9.68 6.54 19.44
C GLY A 51 9.83 7.74 18.50
N ASN A 52 8.80 8.08 17.71
CA ASN A 52 8.79 9.27 16.83
C ASN A 52 9.93 9.34 15.81
N HIS A 53 10.47 8.21 15.38
CA HIS A 53 11.49 8.16 14.34
C HIS A 53 11.14 7.13 13.27
N VAL A 54 10.94 7.58 12.04
CA VAL A 54 10.68 6.75 10.86
C VAL A 54 11.90 6.81 9.94
N THR A 55 12.58 5.68 9.78
CA THR A 55 13.79 5.55 8.95
C THR A 55 13.45 5.64 7.46
N ALA A 56 12.35 5.02 7.05
CA ALA A 56 11.89 5.06 5.66
C ALA A 56 10.37 5.13 5.61
N TRP A 57 9.85 5.99 4.74
CA TRP A 57 8.44 6.06 4.41
C TRP A 57 8.26 5.82 2.92
N PHE A 58 7.60 4.74 2.56
CA PHE A 58 7.28 4.42 1.17
C PHE A 58 5.89 4.93 0.82
N ILE A 59 5.76 5.66 -0.28
CA ILE A 59 4.47 6.03 -0.88
C ILE A 59 4.30 5.25 -2.16
N THR A 60 3.16 4.56 -2.27
CA THR A 60 2.90 3.66 -3.40
C THR A 60 2.33 4.40 -4.61
N HIS A 61 1.40 5.35 -4.41
CA HIS A 61 0.84 6.22 -5.46
C HIS A 61 0.06 7.40 -4.87
N GLN A 62 -0.47 8.28 -5.72
CA GLN A 62 -1.03 9.60 -5.37
C GLN A 62 -2.57 9.60 -5.12
N HIS A 63 -3.13 8.54 -4.51
CA HIS A 63 -4.53 8.58 -4.06
C HIS A 63 -4.65 8.92 -2.58
N ILE A 64 -5.75 9.56 -2.23
CA ILE A 64 -5.96 10.21 -0.93
C ILE A 64 -5.94 9.23 0.24
N ASP A 65 -6.37 8.00 0.04
CA ASP A 65 -6.35 6.94 1.05
C ASP A 65 -4.97 6.27 1.20
N HIS A 66 -3.95 6.84 0.53
CA HIS A 66 -2.55 6.48 0.63
C HIS A 66 -1.71 7.66 1.15
N ILE A 67 -1.82 8.85 0.53
CA ILE A 67 -0.89 9.98 0.78
C ILE A 67 -1.39 11.03 1.77
N ASP A 68 -2.70 11.16 1.98
CA ASP A 68 -3.22 12.35 2.67
C ASP A 68 -2.81 12.42 4.14
N ALA A 69 -2.74 11.29 4.84
CA ALA A 69 -2.27 11.27 6.21
C ALA A 69 -0.84 11.84 6.31
N LEU A 70 0.05 11.45 5.40
CA LEU A 70 1.41 11.97 5.37
C LEU A 70 1.42 13.46 4.96
N THR A 71 0.59 13.86 3.99
CA THR A 71 0.42 15.28 3.61
C THR A 71 0.09 16.14 4.83
N GLU A 72 -0.87 15.73 5.65
CA GLU A 72 -1.26 16.42 6.89
C GLU A 72 -0.13 16.42 7.92
N ILE A 73 0.54 15.27 8.11
CA ILE A 73 1.66 15.14 9.04
C ILE A 73 2.82 16.07 8.70
N LEU A 74 3.16 16.21 7.40
CA LEU A 74 4.27 17.05 6.94
C LEU A 74 4.05 18.53 7.24
N GLN A 75 2.80 18.99 7.30
CA GLN A 75 2.47 20.38 7.65
C GLN A 75 2.64 20.67 9.14
N SER A 76 2.56 19.64 9.98
CA SER A 76 2.67 19.78 11.44
C SER A 76 3.29 18.52 12.07
N PRO A 77 4.59 18.24 11.83
CA PRO A 77 5.19 16.96 12.24
C PRO A 77 5.31 16.83 13.77
N GLY A 78 5.49 17.94 14.49
CA GLY A 78 5.80 17.91 15.92
C GLY A 78 7.16 17.26 16.16
N ASP A 79 7.23 16.28 17.06
CA ASP A 79 8.47 15.56 17.39
C ASP A 79 8.82 14.45 16.39
N LEU A 80 7.92 14.14 15.44
CA LEU A 80 8.13 13.08 14.47
C LEU A 80 9.28 13.41 13.52
N GLN A 81 10.31 12.56 13.54
CA GLN A 81 11.42 12.60 12.61
C GLN A 81 11.20 11.55 11.52
N ILE A 82 11.37 11.97 10.26
CA ILE A 82 11.35 11.09 9.10
C ILE A 82 12.70 11.27 8.41
N ASP A 83 13.45 10.20 8.17
CA ASP A 83 14.75 10.32 7.50
C ASP A 83 14.55 10.42 6.00
N GLN A 84 13.94 9.41 5.38
CA GLN A 84 13.74 9.35 3.93
C GLN A 84 12.30 9.00 3.55
N ILE A 85 11.79 9.70 2.54
CA ILE A 85 10.54 9.35 1.85
C ILE A 85 10.91 8.82 0.47
N TYR A 86 10.40 7.63 0.13
CA TYR A 86 10.64 6.92 -1.13
C TYR A 86 9.35 6.81 -1.91
N ALA A 87 9.39 7.08 -3.21
CA ALA A 87 8.22 6.92 -4.08
C ALA A 87 8.65 6.82 -5.54
N SER A 88 7.72 6.43 -6.42
CA SER A 88 7.82 6.70 -7.85
C SER A 88 6.48 7.24 -8.30
N LEU A 89 6.39 8.57 -8.40
CA LEU A 89 5.13 9.29 -8.61
C LEU A 89 5.08 9.93 -10.00
N ASN A 90 3.88 9.96 -10.60
CA ASN A 90 3.66 10.64 -11.87
C ASN A 90 3.65 12.17 -11.65
N PRO A 91 4.10 12.95 -12.65
CA PRO A 91 4.03 14.40 -12.57
C PRO A 91 2.57 14.88 -12.57
N ALA A 92 2.33 16.05 -11.96
CA ALA A 92 0.98 16.60 -11.80
C ALA A 92 0.27 16.81 -13.14
N GLU A 93 0.99 17.20 -14.20
CA GLU A 93 0.44 17.39 -15.54
C GLU A 93 -0.06 16.07 -16.15
N TRP A 94 0.63 14.96 -15.89
CA TRP A 94 0.18 13.64 -16.33
C TRP A 94 -1.05 13.18 -15.54
N VAL A 95 -1.07 13.44 -14.22
CA VAL A 95 -2.24 13.16 -13.37
C VAL A 95 -3.44 13.98 -13.81
N GLU A 96 -3.28 15.27 -14.11
CA GLU A 96 -4.35 16.14 -14.61
C GLU A 96 -4.98 15.59 -15.90
N ALA A 97 -4.14 15.07 -16.80
CA ALA A 97 -4.59 14.55 -18.09
C ALA A 97 -5.37 13.22 -17.99
N HIS A 98 -5.06 12.36 -17.02
CA HIS A 98 -5.57 10.98 -16.97
C HIS A 98 -6.47 10.69 -15.77
N GLU A 99 -6.29 11.39 -14.65
CA GLU A 99 -7.12 11.32 -13.44
C GLU A 99 -7.28 12.71 -12.79
N PRO A 100 -7.99 13.66 -13.44
CA PRO A 100 -8.07 15.05 -13.00
C PRO A 100 -8.65 15.23 -11.59
N ASN A 101 -9.47 14.30 -11.11
CA ASN A 101 -10.03 14.37 -9.75
C ASN A 101 -8.96 14.19 -8.64
N ALA A 102 -7.78 13.64 -8.97
CA ALA A 102 -6.70 13.42 -8.02
C ALA A 102 -5.60 14.51 -8.09
N VAL A 103 -5.63 15.40 -9.10
CA VAL A 103 -4.55 16.38 -9.32
C VAL A 103 -4.37 17.34 -8.14
N GLU A 104 -5.46 17.77 -7.51
CA GLU A 104 -5.40 18.68 -6.36
C GLU A 104 -4.64 18.03 -5.18
N ASN A 105 -4.87 16.74 -4.93
CA ASN A 105 -4.19 16.01 -3.85
C ASN A 105 -2.71 15.78 -4.17
N THR A 106 -2.39 15.49 -5.44
CA THR A 106 -1.00 15.43 -5.92
C THR A 106 -0.25 16.76 -5.69
N ILE A 107 -0.88 17.89 -6.00
CA ILE A 107 -0.30 19.22 -5.78
C ILE A 107 -0.13 19.48 -4.28
N ARG A 108 -1.16 19.25 -3.47
CA ARG A 108 -1.10 19.42 -2.01
C ARG A 108 0.01 18.60 -1.36
N PHE A 109 0.21 17.35 -1.78
CA PHE A 109 1.32 16.53 -1.29
C PHE A 109 2.69 17.11 -1.68
N SER A 110 2.84 17.55 -2.93
CA SER A 110 4.07 18.18 -3.42
C SER A 110 4.39 19.48 -2.67
N GLU A 111 3.38 20.30 -2.39
CA GLU A 111 3.51 21.53 -1.59
C GLU A 111 3.87 21.25 -0.13
N ALA A 112 3.29 20.21 0.48
CA ALA A 112 3.62 19.78 1.83
C ALA A 112 5.07 19.28 1.93
N MET A 113 5.54 18.49 0.96
CA MET A 113 6.94 18.06 0.85
C MET A 113 7.89 19.26 0.72
N ALA A 114 7.59 20.19 -0.18
CA ALA A 114 8.40 21.39 -0.38
C ALA A 114 8.43 22.29 0.87
N THR A 115 7.29 22.46 1.54
CA THR A 115 7.18 23.23 2.79
C THR A 115 7.98 22.59 3.91
N ALA A 116 8.00 21.26 3.98
CA ALA A 116 8.83 20.50 4.92
C ALA A 116 10.33 20.49 4.55
N GLY A 117 10.71 21.08 3.41
CA GLY A 117 12.09 21.06 2.91
C GLY A 117 12.56 19.65 2.52
N ARG A 118 11.64 18.82 2.01
CA ARG A 118 11.87 17.41 1.68
C ARG A 118 11.65 17.16 0.19
N GLU A 119 12.37 16.18 -0.32
CA GLU A 119 12.17 15.63 -1.65
C GLU A 119 11.97 14.12 -1.52
N VAL A 120 11.23 13.54 -2.47
CA VAL A 120 11.13 12.09 -2.59
C VAL A 120 12.44 11.54 -3.15
N THR A 121 12.91 10.42 -2.61
CA THR A 121 13.88 9.59 -3.32
C THR A 121 13.12 8.73 -4.32
N GLU A 122 13.38 8.97 -5.60
CA GLU A 122 12.78 8.20 -6.69
C GLU A 122 13.21 6.73 -6.59
N LEU A 123 12.23 5.83 -6.61
CA LEU A 123 12.46 4.39 -6.65
C LEU A 123 12.67 3.92 -8.09
N GLU A 124 13.61 2.99 -8.26
CA GLU A 124 13.90 2.37 -9.55
C GLU A 124 13.37 0.94 -9.63
N LEU A 125 12.94 0.53 -10.81
CA LEU A 125 12.47 -0.82 -11.06
C LEU A 125 13.59 -1.84 -10.86
N GLY A 126 13.38 -2.82 -9.99
CA GLY A 126 14.37 -3.83 -9.61
C GLY A 126 15.32 -3.40 -8.49
N GLN A 127 15.16 -2.18 -7.96
CA GLN A 127 15.96 -1.67 -6.85
C GLN A 127 15.81 -2.56 -5.61
N GLU A 128 16.93 -2.83 -4.93
CA GLU A 128 16.95 -3.51 -3.64
C GLU A 128 17.39 -2.53 -2.55
N LEU A 129 16.62 -2.51 -1.45
CA LEU A 129 16.89 -1.71 -0.26
C LEU A 129 16.95 -2.67 0.95
N SER A 130 17.66 -2.31 2.00
CA SER A 130 17.79 -3.15 3.18
C SER A 130 17.84 -2.32 4.46
N PHE A 131 17.03 -2.72 5.43
CA PHE A 131 16.90 -2.07 6.73
C PHE A 131 17.04 -3.13 7.81
N ASN A 132 18.22 -3.20 8.44
CA ASN A 132 18.50 -4.13 9.54
C ASN A 132 18.03 -5.59 9.30
N GLY A 133 18.36 -6.15 8.13
CA GLY A 133 18.04 -7.53 7.75
C GLY A 133 16.66 -7.73 7.11
N LEU A 134 15.84 -6.68 7.03
CA LEU A 134 14.63 -6.66 6.22
C LEU A 134 14.97 -6.15 4.81
N HIS A 135 14.77 -7.00 3.80
CA HIS A 135 15.07 -6.70 2.41
C HIS A 135 13.81 -6.26 1.67
N PHE A 136 13.89 -5.15 0.95
CA PHE A 136 12.86 -4.64 0.07
C PHE A 136 13.34 -4.75 -1.36
N GLU A 137 12.41 -5.12 -2.24
CA GLU A 137 12.65 -5.28 -3.65
C GLU A 137 11.53 -4.58 -4.41
N VAL A 138 11.89 -3.56 -5.20
CA VAL A 138 10.93 -2.77 -5.98
C VAL A 138 10.62 -3.52 -7.27
N LEU A 139 9.39 -3.99 -7.40
CA LEU A 139 8.92 -4.78 -8.53
C LEU A 139 8.11 -3.94 -9.51
N GLY A 140 7.51 -2.84 -9.05
CA GLY A 140 6.74 -1.90 -9.87
C GLY A 140 7.00 -0.48 -9.48
N ILE A 141 6.83 0.42 -10.44
CA ILE A 141 6.98 1.87 -10.30
C ILE A 141 5.93 2.54 -11.19
N LYS A 142 5.89 3.88 -11.22
CA LYS A 142 4.96 4.62 -12.08
C LYS A 142 5.02 4.18 -13.54
N ASN A 143 3.86 4.22 -14.20
CA ASN A 143 3.71 3.67 -15.54
C ASN A 143 2.81 4.56 -16.41
N GLU A 144 3.43 5.54 -17.05
CA GLU A 144 2.76 6.53 -17.89
C GLU A 144 2.11 5.94 -19.16
N GLU A 145 2.42 4.69 -19.51
CA GLU A 145 1.83 3.99 -20.67
C GLU A 145 0.39 3.51 -20.41
N ILE A 146 0.01 3.29 -19.13
CA ILE A 146 -1.30 2.76 -18.76
C ILE A 146 -2.15 3.91 -18.22
N THR A 147 -3.13 4.34 -19.03
CA THR A 147 -3.95 5.52 -18.74
C THR A 147 -5.37 5.20 -18.27
N VAL A 148 -5.75 3.92 -18.24
CA VAL A 148 -6.97 3.45 -17.56
C VAL A 148 -6.63 3.13 -16.12
N ASN A 149 -7.45 3.57 -15.16
CA ASN A 149 -7.14 3.41 -13.72
C ASN A 149 -5.67 3.80 -13.44
N ALA A 150 -5.30 4.97 -13.97
CA ALA A 150 -3.95 5.37 -14.36
C ALA A 150 -2.99 5.49 -13.16
N ILE A 151 -3.45 6.08 -12.06
CA ILE A 151 -2.65 6.24 -10.84
C ILE A 151 -2.49 4.87 -10.15
N ASN A 152 -3.57 4.11 -10.05
CA ASN A 152 -3.56 2.75 -9.49
C ASN A 152 -2.63 1.79 -10.25
N ASN A 153 -2.69 1.82 -11.58
CA ASN A 153 -1.78 1.07 -12.46
C ASN A 153 -0.34 1.62 -12.46
N SER A 154 -0.09 2.73 -11.78
CA SER A 154 1.24 3.32 -11.50
C SER A 154 1.74 3.02 -10.08
N SER A 155 1.05 2.17 -9.32
CA SER A 155 1.47 1.75 -7.98
C SER A 155 2.90 1.22 -7.92
N VAL A 156 3.67 1.70 -6.94
CA VAL A 156 4.89 1.01 -6.52
C VAL A 156 4.50 -0.34 -5.90
N VAL A 157 4.94 -1.42 -6.53
CA VAL A 157 4.77 -2.79 -6.01
C VAL A 157 6.09 -3.20 -5.38
N MET A 158 6.04 -3.67 -4.13
CA MET A 158 7.24 -4.05 -3.39
C MET A 158 7.10 -5.45 -2.81
N ARG A 159 8.19 -6.21 -2.87
CA ARG A 159 8.33 -7.45 -2.13
C ARG A 159 9.29 -7.24 -0.97
N LEU A 160 8.82 -7.53 0.23
CA LEU A 160 9.59 -7.50 1.46
C LEU A 160 9.90 -8.92 1.86
N ARG A 161 11.10 -9.17 2.39
CA ARG A 161 11.46 -10.47 2.96
C ARG A 161 12.48 -10.37 4.07
N ASP A 162 12.36 -11.28 5.01
CA ASP A 162 13.44 -11.68 5.89
C ASP A 162 13.85 -13.14 5.58
N GLU A 163 14.61 -13.76 6.49
CA GLU A 163 15.02 -15.17 6.35
C GLU A 163 13.88 -16.18 6.51
N THR A 164 12.72 -15.76 7.00
CA THR A 164 11.62 -16.61 7.45
C THR A 164 10.32 -16.45 6.65
N ARG A 165 10.03 -15.23 6.18
CA ARG A 165 8.78 -14.88 5.50
C ARG A 165 8.94 -13.74 4.51
N SER A 166 7.98 -13.67 3.60
CA SER A 166 7.92 -12.65 2.55
C SER A 166 6.51 -12.09 2.37
N VAL A 167 6.42 -10.79 2.12
CA VAL A 167 5.17 -10.05 1.95
C VAL A 167 5.24 -9.28 0.64
N LEU A 168 4.22 -9.45 -0.21
CA LEU A 168 4.05 -8.62 -1.41
C LEU A 168 3.02 -7.51 -1.11
N PHE A 169 3.44 -6.25 -1.24
CA PHE A 169 2.54 -5.10 -1.28
C PHE A 169 2.25 -4.76 -2.72
N ALA A 170 1.01 -5.02 -3.14
CA ALA A 170 0.52 -4.71 -4.47
C ALA A 170 -0.05 -3.28 -4.57
N ALA A 171 -0.21 -2.59 -3.44
CA ALA A 171 -0.96 -1.34 -3.31
C ALA A 171 -2.30 -1.45 -4.05
N ASP A 172 -2.53 -0.57 -5.03
CA ASP A 172 -3.77 -0.53 -5.80
C ASP A 172 -3.60 -0.99 -7.24
N LEU A 173 -2.60 -1.84 -7.49
CA LEU A 173 -2.30 -2.40 -8.79
C LEU A 173 -3.56 -2.89 -9.52
N GLY A 174 -3.87 -2.28 -10.66
CA GLY A 174 -4.99 -2.63 -11.51
C GLY A 174 -4.73 -3.84 -12.42
N ALA A 175 -5.76 -4.23 -13.17
CA ALA A 175 -5.71 -5.38 -14.07
C ALA A 175 -4.68 -5.23 -15.21
N GLU A 176 -4.55 -4.04 -15.79
CA GLU A 176 -3.60 -3.78 -16.89
C GLU A 176 -2.15 -3.89 -16.42
N ALA A 177 -1.82 -3.24 -15.30
CA ALA A 177 -0.48 -3.32 -14.74
C ALA A 177 -0.19 -4.75 -14.25
N GLY A 178 -1.15 -5.42 -13.61
CA GLY A 178 -1.05 -6.84 -13.25
C GLY A 178 -0.74 -7.75 -14.44
N ARG A 179 -1.40 -7.56 -15.59
CA ARG A 179 -1.10 -8.29 -16.84
C ARG A 179 0.30 -7.96 -17.39
N LYS A 180 0.67 -6.67 -17.41
CA LYS A 180 2.01 -6.23 -17.85
C LYS A 180 3.11 -6.83 -16.97
N PHE A 181 2.86 -6.92 -15.66
CA PHE A 181 3.73 -7.58 -14.69
C PHE A 181 3.99 -9.04 -15.03
N LEU A 182 2.91 -9.81 -15.25
CA LEU A 182 2.99 -11.23 -15.56
C LEU A 182 3.69 -11.51 -16.89
N ALA A 183 3.62 -10.58 -17.84
CA ALA A 183 4.35 -10.65 -19.11
C ALA A 183 5.80 -10.14 -19.01
N GLY A 184 6.17 -9.52 -17.87
CA GLY A 184 7.44 -8.85 -17.67
C GLY A 184 8.53 -9.74 -17.06
N PRO A 185 9.78 -9.24 -17.00
CA PRO A 185 10.93 -10.00 -16.51
C PRO A 185 10.89 -10.30 -15.01
N TYR A 186 10.00 -9.63 -14.27
CA TYR A 186 9.88 -9.75 -12.81
C TYR A 186 8.75 -10.71 -12.37
N ALA A 187 8.03 -11.33 -13.30
CA ALA A 187 6.91 -12.22 -12.99
C ALA A 187 7.29 -13.38 -12.04
N ASN A 188 8.50 -13.93 -12.20
CA ASN A 188 9.02 -15.02 -11.35
C ASN A 188 9.44 -14.58 -9.94
N ARG A 189 9.42 -13.27 -9.64
CA ARG A 189 9.78 -12.72 -8.32
C ARG A 189 8.57 -12.46 -7.42
N LEU A 190 7.35 -12.63 -7.93
CA LEU A 190 6.10 -12.36 -7.19
C LEU A 190 5.84 -13.30 -6.02
N LYS A 191 6.42 -14.52 -6.04
CA LYS A 191 6.16 -15.55 -5.03
C LYS A 191 6.43 -15.03 -3.62
N SER A 192 5.38 -14.98 -2.79
CA SER A 192 5.44 -14.45 -1.44
C SER A 192 4.53 -15.22 -0.49
N ASP A 193 4.82 -15.24 0.81
CA ASP A 193 3.99 -15.95 1.80
C ASP A 193 2.68 -15.20 2.09
N TYR A 194 2.76 -13.85 2.08
CA TYR A 194 1.64 -12.94 2.27
C TYR A 194 1.47 -12.05 1.04
N VAL A 195 0.22 -11.66 0.77
CA VAL A 195 -0.11 -10.65 -0.23
C VAL A 195 -1.07 -9.62 0.37
N GLN A 196 -0.75 -8.34 0.24
CA GLN A 196 -1.73 -7.28 0.43
C GLN A 196 -2.62 -7.22 -0.81
N MET A 197 -3.93 -7.31 -0.59
CA MET A 197 -4.91 -7.45 -1.66
C MET A 197 -5.02 -6.16 -2.46
N ALA A 198 -4.69 -6.26 -3.75
CA ALA A 198 -4.61 -5.12 -4.63
C ALA A 198 -5.93 -4.34 -4.66
N HIS A 199 -5.83 -3.00 -4.58
CA HIS A 199 -6.95 -2.06 -4.70
C HIS A 199 -8.04 -2.39 -3.69
N HIS A 200 -7.61 -2.61 -2.45
CA HIS A 200 -8.48 -3.00 -1.33
C HIS A 200 -9.27 -4.29 -1.55
N GLY A 201 -8.78 -5.16 -2.44
CA GLY A 201 -9.44 -6.40 -2.81
C GLY A 201 -10.65 -6.22 -3.73
N GLN A 202 -10.76 -5.09 -4.43
CA GLN A 202 -11.81 -4.83 -5.42
C GLN A 202 -11.24 -4.16 -6.67
N ASN A 203 -11.65 -4.61 -7.86
CA ASN A 203 -11.20 -4.04 -9.15
C ASN A 203 -9.67 -3.81 -9.27
N GLY A 204 -8.87 -4.63 -8.59
CA GLY A 204 -7.41 -4.63 -8.68
C GLY A 204 -6.90 -5.65 -9.70
N ALA A 205 -5.74 -6.23 -9.41
CA ALA A 205 -5.13 -7.28 -10.21
C ALA A 205 -6.06 -8.50 -10.39
N GLU A 206 -5.90 -9.19 -11.52
CA GLU A 206 -6.70 -10.36 -11.88
C GLU A 206 -6.23 -11.64 -11.17
N ARG A 207 -7.06 -12.69 -11.14
CA ARG A 207 -6.75 -13.99 -10.54
C ARG A 207 -5.35 -14.53 -10.89
N ALA A 208 -4.93 -14.43 -12.14
CA ALA A 208 -3.63 -14.92 -12.60
C ALA A 208 -2.45 -14.26 -11.87
N PHE A 209 -2.61 -13.02 -11.40
CA PHE A 209 -1.61 -12.34 -10.57
C PHE A 209 -1.49 -13.08 -9.23
N TYR A 210 -2.60 -13.31 -8.53
CA TYR A 210 -2.60 -14.01 -7.25
C TYR A 210 -2.11 -15.47 -7.34
N GLU A 211 -2.39 -16.15 -8.45
CA GLU A 211 -1.82 -17.48 -8.76
C GLU A 211 -0.28 -17.44 -8.86
N ALA A 212 0.29 -16.38 -9.45
CA ALA A 212 1.73 -16.20 -9.54
C ALA A 212 2.37 -15.80 -8.19
N VAL A 213 1.65 -15.02 -7.37
CA VAL A 213 2.08 -14.68 -6.01
C VAL A 213 2.10 -15.92 -5.11
N ALA A 214 1.17 -16.85 -5.32
CA ALA A 214 1.09 -18.12 -4.61
C ALA A 214 1.17 -17.97 -3.07
N ALA A 215 0.49 -16.93 -2.55
CA ALA A 215 0.44 -16.63 -1.13
C ALA A 215 -0.34 -17.69 -0.34
N ARG A 216 -0.01 -17.79 0.95
CA ARG A 216 -0.77 -18.57 1.95
C ARG A 216 -1.68 -17.67 2.78
N TYR A 217 -1.39 -16.38 2.85
CA TYR A 217 -2.11 -15.42 3.68
C TYR A 217 -2.41 -14.13 2.91
N CYS A 218 -3.56 -13.52 3.18
CA CYS A 218 -3.95 -12.25 2.59
C CYS A 218 -4.11 -11.16 3.65
N ILE A 219 -3.69 -9.96 3.31
CA ILE A 219 -3.89 -8.74 4.09
C ILE A 219 -4.88 -7.87 3.29
N TRP A 220 -6.05 -7.62 3.86
CA TRP A 220 -7.16 -6.94 3.21
C TRP A 220 -7.31 -5.52 3.76
N PRO A 221 -6.90 -4.48 3.01
CA PRO A 221 -7.18 -3.08 3.33
C PRO A 221 -8.65 -2.72 3.05
N THR A 222 -9.56 -3.59 3.49
CA THR A 222 -10.96 -3.64 3.06
C THR A 222 -11.86 -3.40 4.26
N PRO A 223 -12.69 -2.35 4.29
CA PRO A 223 -13.67 -2.11 5.34
C PRO A 223 -14.85 -3.08 5.20
N LEU A 224 -15.68 -3.20 6.26
CA LEU A 224 -16.74 -4.20 6.33
C LEU A 224 -17.77 -4.07 5.20
N TRP A 225 -18.19 -2.84 4.86
CA TRP A 225 -19.17 -2.63 3.79
C TRP A 225 -18.61 -3.07 2.42
N LEU A 226 -17.31 -2.88 2.17
CA LEU A 226 -16.68 -3.30 0.93
C LEU A 226 -16.45 -4.81 0.89
N TRP A 227 -16.09 -5.40 2.04
CA TRP A 227 -15.99 -6.85 2.22
C TRP A 227 -17.31 -7.55 1.93
N ASP A 228 -18.40 -6.97 2.40
CA ASP A 228 -19.78 -7.44 2.19
C ASP A 228 -20.35 -7.05 0.82
N ASN A 229 -19.62 -6.24 0.05
CA ASN A 229 -20.07 -5.66 -1.21
C ASN A 229 -21.46 -5.00 -1.06
N ASP A 230 -21.61 -4.12 -0.07
CA ASP A 230 -22.87 -3.50 0.33
C ASP A 230 -22.82 -1.98 0.11
N ASN A 231 -23.67 -1.47 -0.79
CA ASN A 231 -23.81 -0.04 -1.08
C ASN A 231 -24.94 0.66 -0.28
N GLY A 232 -25.41 0.02 0.79
CA GLY A 232 -26.59 0.40 1.58
C GLY A 232 -27.85 -0.41 1.21
N GLY A 233 -27.77 -1.28 0.20
CA GLY A 233 -28.84 -2.16 -0.24
C GLY A 233 -28.81 -3.57 0.37
N GLY A 234 -27.82 -3.86 1.21
CA GLY A 234 -27.56 -5.17 1.79
C GLY A 234 -26.39 -5.89 1.10
N LYS A 235 -25.97 -7.00 1.70
CA LYS A 235 -24.82 -7.79 1.24
C LYS A 235 -24.94 -8.18 -0.23
N GLY A 236 -23.92 -7.82 -1.03
CA GLY A 236 -23.87 -8.09 -2.47
C GLY A 236 -24.59 -7.09 -3.36
N SER A 237 -25.15 -6.00 -2.83
CA SER A 237 -25.83 -4.97 -3.62
C SER A 237 -24.88 -4.01 -4.37
N GLY A 238 -23.60 -4.00 -3.99
CA GLY A 238 -22.57 -3.13 -4.55
C GLY A 238 -22.03 -3.58 -5.92
N PRO A 239 -21.43 -2.65 -6.68
CA PRO A 239 -20.81 -2.95 -7.98
C PRO A 239 -19.37 -3.47 -7.85
N TRP A 240 -18.88 -3.73 -6.64
CA TRP A 240 -17.48 -4.09 -6.39
C TRP A 240 -17.23 -5.57 -6.61
N LYS A 241 -15.98 -5.92 -6.95
CA LYS A 241 -15.56 -7.30 -7.21
C LYS A 241 -15.13 -8.07 -5.96
N THR A 242 -15.29 -7.51 -4.76
CA THR A 242 -14.75 -8.12 -3.53
C THR A 242 -15.22 -9.56 -3.31
N LEU A 243 -16.48 -9.87 -3.62
CA LEU A 243 -17.00 -11.24 -3.51
C LEU A 243 -16.35 -12.21 -4.51
N GLU A 244 -16.04 -11.74 -5.73
CA GLU A 244 -15.34 -12.51 -6.75
C GLU A 244 -13.88 -12.78 -6.32
N VAL A 245 -13.17 -11.75 -5.85
CA VAL A 245 -11.79 -11.87 -5.38
C VAL A 245 -11.71 -12.81 -4.16
N ARG A 246 -12.68 -12.72 -3.23
CA ARG A 246 -12.78 -13.65 -2.10
C ARG A 246 -12.98 -15.10 -2.55
N ALA A 247 -13.86 -15.35 -3.52
CA ALA A 247 -14.05 -16.68 -4.07
C ALA A 247 -12.75 -17.24 -4.68
N TRP A 248 -11.95 -16.40 -5.37
CA TRP A 248 -10.63 -16.81 -5.83
C TRP A 248 -9.72 -17.21 -4.67
N MET A 249 -9.68 -16.42 -3.59
CA MET A 249 -8.83 -16.73 -2.43
C MET A 249 -9.22 -18.03 -1.73
N GLU A 250 -10.51 -18.36 -1.69
CA GLU A 250 -11.01 -19.65 -1.22
C GLU A 250 -10.52 -20.81 -2.11
N GLU A 251 -10.61 -20.64 -3.44
CA GLU A 251 -10.13 -21.64 -4.40
C GLU A 251 -8.61 -21.83 -4.37
N LEU A 252 -7.86 -20.75 -4.13
CA LEU A 252 -6.41 -20.75 -3.96
C LEU A 252 -5.97 -21.27 -2.57
N ARG A 253 -6.93 -21.64 -1.72
CA ARG A 253 -6.70 -22.23 -0.38
C ARG A 253 -5.89 -21.32 0.54
N ILE A 254 -6.18 -20.02 0.52
CA ILE A 254 -5.65 -19.08 1.50
C ILE A 254 -6.02 -19.56 2.92
N GLU A 255 -5.02 -19.59 3.81
CA GLU A 255 -5.14 -20.16 5.15
C GLU A 255 -5.63 -19.14 6.17
N ARG A 256 -5.31 -17.85 5.98
CA ARG A 256 -5.70 -16.76 6.88
C ARG A 256 -5.90 -15.46 6.12
N HIS A 257 -6.90 -14.70 6.56
CA HIS A 257 -7.16 -13.33 6.13
C HIS A 257 -6.97 -12.40 7.32
N TYR A 258 -6.18 -11.34 7.14
CA TYR A 258 -6.07 -10.21 8.06
C TYR A 258 -6.92 -9.09 7.48
N CYS A 259 -7.97 -8.66 8.18
CA CYS A 259 -8.95 -7.74 7.63
C CYS A 259 -8.94 -6.40 8.38
N LEU A 260 -8.93 -5.29 7.63
CA LEU A 260 -8.94 -3.94 8.20
C LEU A 260 -10.11 -3.69 9.16
N PHE A 261 -11.28 -4.26 8.89
CA PHE A 261 -12.46 -4.11 9.74
C PHE A 261 -12.36 -4.83 11.09
N ASP A 262 -11.39 -5.71 11.30
CA ASP A 262 -11.14 -6.38 12.58
C ASP A 262 -10.27 -5.50 13.52
N GLY A 263 -9.96 -4.27 13.12
CA GLY A 263 -9.13 -3.33 13.89
C GLY A 263 -7.64 -3.46 13.55
N LEU A 264 -6.78 -3.00 14.47
CA LEU A 264 -5.33 -3.10 14.33
C LEU A 264 -4.91 -4.58 14.15
N GLN A 265 -4.31 -4.90 13.01
CA GLN A 265 -3.76 -6.23 12.76
C GLN A 265 -2.26 -6.22 12.99
N GLU A 266 -1.77 -7.11 13.85
CA GLU A 266 -0.37 -7.52 13.86
C GLU A 266 -0.23 -8.77 13.00
N ILE A 267 0.63 -8.71 11.99
CA ILE A 267 0.79 -9.77 11.00
C ILE A 267 1.94 -10.67 11.46
N ASP A 268 1.56 -11.85 11.95
CA ASP A 268 2.42 -12.96 12.42
C ASP A 268 3.10 -13.68 11.27
#